data_AF-A0A925UNX3-F1
#
_entry.id   AF-A0A925UNX3-F1
#
_cell.length_a   1.000
_cell.length_b   1.000
_cell.length_c   1.000
_cell.angle_alpha   90.00
_cell.angle_beta   90.00
_cell.angle_gamma   90.00
#
_symmetry.space_group_name_H-M   'P 1'
#
loop_
_entity.id
_entity.type
_entity.pdbx_description
1 polymer ?
#
loop_
_entity_poly.entity_id
_entity_poly.type
_entity_poly.pdbx_seq_one_letter_code
_entity_poly.pdbx_strand_id
1 'polypeptide(L)'
;MKKLTCLVMLILLLTSSLIFANNIKIQAQTNIPNLDFNNNGVIDIQDIASLAINYNMKIDDIRWNPIYDLNGDNIIDIFDIVQISKAIETTPVNEATGDKLVSYAYNFIGTQYVWGGTSPTPGFDSPGFMQYVYANFGIQITRTTYTQINQGKTVSKDEMQLGDLIFFGTYADPHHVGMYVGNNCYIHAPKTGDVIKVSSLSGRSDFLCARRILN
;
A
#
# COMPACT_ATOMS: atom_id res chain seq x y z
N MET A 1 -19.74 9.96 38.29
CA MET A 1 -19.52 8.62 37.69
C MET A 1 -20.64 8.19 36.70
N LYS A 2 -21.23 9.10 35.90
CA LYS A 2 -22.24 8.72 34.86
C LYS A 2 -21.97 9.29 33.46
N LYS A 3 -20.91 10.08 33.26
CA LYS A 3 -20.48 10.58 31.93
C LYS A 3 -19.44 9.69 31.23
N LEU A 4 -18.82 8.75 31.96
CA LEU A 4 -17.73 7.92 31.45
C LEU A 4 -18.22 6.75 30.58
N THR A 5 -19.46 6.29 30.74
CA THR A 5 -20.03 5.18 29.95
C THR A 5 -20.49 5.57 28.54
N CYS A 6 -20.84 6.85 28.32
CA CYS A 6 -21.36 7.30 27.02
C CYS A 6 -20.24 7.64 26.02
N LEU A 7 -19.09 8.14 26.50
CA LEU A 7 -17.92 8.40 25.65
C LEU A 7 -17.22 7.11 25.21
N VAL A 8 -17.18 6.11 26.09
CA VAL A 8 -16.65 4.76 25.75
C VAL A 8 -17.55 4.03 24.75
N MET A 9 -18.87 4.23 24.79
CA MET A 9 -19.80 3.73 23.75
C MET A 9 -19.64 4.46 22.41
N LEU A 10 -19.31 5.77 22.42
CA LEU A 10 -19.07 6.51 21.18
C LEU A 10 -17.75 6.10 20.51
N ILE A 11 -16.72 5.80 21.31
CA ILE A 11 -15.45 5.24 20.83
C ILE A 11 -15.67 3.83 20.25
N LEU A 12 -16.49 2.98 20.88
CA LEU A 12 -16.81 1.65 20.33
C LEU A 12 -17.74 1.67 19.11
N LEU A 13 -18.68 2.61 18.99
CA LEU A 13 -19.52 2.71 17.80
C LEU A 13 -18.73 3.18 16.56
N LEU A 14 -17.72 4.04 16.74
CA LEU A 14 -16.79 4.40 15.67
C LEU A 14 -15.89 3.22 15.22
N THR A 15 -15.67 2.19 16.06
CA THR A 15 -14.87 1.01 15.67
C THR A 15 -15.50 0.17 14.57
N SER A 16 -16.80 0.32 14.30
CA SER A 16 -17.47 -0.37 13.18
C SER A 16 -17.30 0.34 11.83
N SER A 17 -16.81 1.58 11.81
CA SER A 17 -16.61 2.38 10.58
C SER A 17 -15.13 2.60 10.21
N LEU A 18 -14.20 2.27 11.10
CA LEU A 18 -12.76 2.56 10.96
C LEU A 18 -11.89 1.34 10.57
N ILE A 19 -12.51 0.23 10.15
CA ILE A 19 -11.81 -1.01 9.72
C ILE A 19 -11.00 -0.82 8.40
N PHE A 20 -10.91 0.38 7.84
CA PHE A 20 -10.18 0.63 6.59
C PHE A 20 -8.71 1.09 6.73
N ALA A 21 -8.18 1.30 7.93
CA ALA A 21 -6.81 1.79 8.10
C ALA A 21 -5.75 0.66 8.22
N ASN A 22 -5.78 -0.34 7.32
CA ASN A 22 -4.73 -1.35 7.27
C ASN A 22 -3.74 -1.02 6.14
N ASN A 23 -2.51 -0.69 6.56
CA ASN A 23 -1.27 -0.59 5.77
C ASN A 23 -0.97 0.74 5.07
N ILE A 24 -0.88 1.82 5.85
CA ILE A 24 -0.21 3.04 5.39
C ILE A 24 1.23 3.00 5.89
N LYS A 25 2.18 2.59 5.04
CA LYS A 25 3.62 2.82 5.26
C LYS A 25 4.00 4.14 4.60
N ILE A 26 4.52 5.10 5.37
CA ILE A 26 5.02 6.34 4.76
C ILE A 26 6.40 6.74 5.23
N GLN A 27 7.25 7.08 4.26
CA GLN A 27 8.57 7.67 4.47
C GLN A 27 8.42 9.18 4.67
N ALA A 28 8.99 9.67 5.77
CA ALA A 28 8.82 11.03 6.27
C ALA A 28 9.51 12.10 5.41
N GLN A 29 8.83 13.23 5.25
CA GLN A 29 9.46 14.55 5.31
C GLN A 29 8.42 15.62 5.68
N THR A 30 8.22 15.82 6.98
CA THR A 30 7.52 16.99 7.52
C THR A 30 8.44 17.70 8.52
N ASN A 31 8.30 19.02 8.66
CA ASN A 31 9.13 19.87 9.53
C ASN A 31 8.86 19.68 11.05
N ILE A 32 8.28 18.54 11.45
CA ILE A 32 7.94 18.22 12.84
C ILE A 32 8.91 17.13 13.32
N PRO A 33 9.57 17.27 14.49
CA PRO A 33 10.49 16.25 15.01
C PRO A 33 9.82 14.86 15.09
N ASN A 34 10.63 13.83 14.85
CA ASN A 34 10.27 12.41 14.65
C ASN A 34 8.90 11.96 15.23
N LEU A 35 7.89 11.90 14.35
CA LEU A 35 6.51 11.49 14.66
C LEU A 35 6.28 9.97 14.70
N ASP A 36 7.32 9.17 14.47
CA ASP A 36 7.32 7.72 14.66
C ASP A 36 7.70 7.42 16.12
N PHE A 37 6.69 7.37 16.99
CA PHE A 37 6.88 7.25 18.43
C PHE A 37 7.17 5.82 18.89
N ASN A 38 6.69 4.84 18.13
CA ASN A 38 6.96 3.44 18.43
C ASN A 38 8.23 2.91 17.72
N ASN A 39 8.92 3.76 16.95
CA ASN A 39 10.14 3.48 16.19
C ASN A 39 10.01 2.28 15.22
N ASN A 40 8.84 2.08 14.62
CA ASN A 40 8.60 1.00 13.67
C ASN A 40 8.95 1.38 12.22
N GLY A 41 9.39 2.62 11.99
CA GLY A 41 9.74 3.18 10.68
C GLY A 41 8.54 3.72 9.88
N VAL A 42 7.37 3.85 10.49
CA VAL A 42 6.09 4.20 9.83
C VAL A 42 5.24 5.07 10.76
N ILE A 43 4.76 6.22 10.28
CA ILE A 43 3.77 7.02 11.00
C ILE A 43 2.37 6.41 10.77
N ASP A 44 1.76 5.81 11.80
CA ASP A 44 0.45 5.15 11.74
C ASP A 44 -0.42 5.36 13.00
N ILE A 45 -1.54 4.62 13.09
CA ILE A 45 -2.47 4.69 14.22
C ILE A 45 -1.85 4.26 15.56
N GLN A 46 -0.75 3.50 15.53
CA GLN A 46 -0.04 3.05 16.72
C GLN A 46 0.80 4.17 17.33
N ASP A 47 1.21 5.18 16.55
CA ASP A 47 1.83 6.40 17.08
C ASP A 47 0.81 7.25 17.83
N ILE A 48 -0.40 7.38 17.27
CA ILE A 48 -1.53 8.03 17.96
C ILE A 48 -1.86 7.28 19.26
N ALA A 49 -1.83 5.94 19.24
CA ALA A 49 -2.03 5.14 20.44
C ALA A 49 -0.94 5.40 21.50
N SER A 50 0.31 5.59 21.09
CA SER A 50 1.42 5.96 21.99
C SER A 50 1.23 7.34 22.60
N LEU A 51 0.78 8.33 21.82
CA LEU A 51 0.44 9.66 22.33
C LEU A 51 -0.74 9.61 23.31
N ALA A 52 -1.77 8.81 23.02
CA ALA A 52 -2.95 8.66 23.87
C ALA A 52 -2.63 8.13 25.27
N ILE A 53 -1.57 7.31 25.43
CA ILE A 53 -1.08 6.86 26.75
C ILE A 53 -0.62 8.05 27.60
N ASN A 54 -0.20 9.14 26.95
CA ASN A 54 0.33 10.34 27.58
C ASN A 54 -0.65 11.52 27.57
N TYR A 55 -1.91 11.30 27.20
CA TYR A 55 -2.91 12.37 27.12
C TYR A 55 -3.22 12.98 28.50
N ASN A 56 -3.37 14.30 28.53
CA ASN A 56 -3.60 15.13 29.71
C ASN A 56 -2.44 15.05 30.74
N MET A 57 -1.23 14.75 30.27
CA MET A 57 -0.03 14.74 31.10
C MET A 57 0.68 16.08 31.05
N LYS A 58 1.24 16.49 32.19
CA LYS A 58 2.03 17.71 32.34
C LYS A 58 3.47 17.36 32.66
N ILE A 59 4.37 18.31 32.47
CA ILE A 59 5.82 18.12 32.68
C ILE A 59 6.23 17.59 34.07
N ASP A 60 5.36 17.70 35.08
CA ASP A 60 5.56 17.20 36.44
C ASP A 60 5.09 15.74 36.65
N ASP A 61 4.43 15.11 35.68
CA ASP A 61 4.02 13.71 35.77
C ASP A 61 5.16 12.76 35.38
N ILE A 62 5.35 11.69 36.15
CA ILE A 62 6.42 10.71 35.98
C ILE A 62 6.41 10.00 34.62
N ARG A 63 5.25 9.90 33.96
CA ARG A 63 5.16 9.27 32.63
C ARG A 63 5.26 10.29 31.49
N TRP A 64 5.34 11.59 31.79
CA TRP A 64 5.45 12.63 30.77
C TRP A 64 6.74 12.42 29.98
N ASN A 65 6.64 12.56 28.66
CA ASN A 65 7.77 12.40 27.77
C ASN A 65 7.76 13.55 26.75
N PRO A 66 8.87 14.30 26.62
CA PRO A 66 8.94 15.49 25.77
C PRO A 66 8.68 15.22 24.29
N ILE A 67 8.85 13.98 23.82
CA ILE A 67 8.59 13.64 22.40
C ILE A 67 7.11 13.75 22.02
N TYR A 68 6.21 13.70 23.01
CA TYR A 68 4.76 13.71 22.82
C TYR A 68 4.14 15.12 22.92
N ASP A 69 4.90 16.10 23.42
CA ASP A 69 4.51 17.52 23.44
C ASP A 69 4.94 18.16 22.12
N LEU A 70 4.05 18.09 21.13
CA LEU A 70 4.34 18.48 19.75
C LEU A 70 4.19 19.99 19.52
N ASN A 71 3.42 20.67 20.38
CA ASN A 71 3.18 22.10 20.28
C ASN A 71 4.10 22.93 21.21
N GLY A 72 4.77 22.29 22.17
CA GLY A 72 5.74 22.90 23.10
C GLY A 72 5.12 23.64 24.29
N ASP A 73 3.87 23.36 24.65
CA ASP A 73 3.15 24.05 25.74
C ASP A 73 3.29 23.34 27.10
N ASN A 74 4.05 22.25 27.17
CA ASN A 74 4.28 21.41 28.35
C ASN A 74 3.05 20.62 28.82
N ILE A 75 2.03 20.49 27.97
CA ILE A 75 0.83 19.69 28.20
C ILE A 75 0.63 18.79 26.99
N ILE A 76 0.58 17.49 27.23
CA ILE A 76 0.24 16.53 26.17
C ILE A 76 -1.28 16.47 26.05
N ASP A 77 -1.87 16.98 24.97
CA ASP A 77 -3.32 17.09 24.83
C ASP A 77 -3.86 16.89 23.40
N ILE A 78 -5.07 17.39 23.15
CA ILE A 78 -5.74 17.23 21.85
C ILE A 78 -5.07 18.05 20.74
N PHE A 79 -4.39 19.15 21.07
CA PHE A 79 -3.67 19.96 20.10
C PHE A 79 -2.45 19.23 19.55
N ASP A 80 -1.78 18.38 20.35
CA ASP A 80 -0.71 17.52 19.86
C ASP A 80 -1.23 16.47 18.86
N ILE A 81 -2.37 15.86 19.16
CA ILE A 81 -3.03 14.91 18.23
C ILE A 81 -3.36 15.60 16.89
N VAL A 82 -3.80 16.86 16.92
CA VAL A 82 -4.08 17.65 15.70
C VAL A 82 -2.81 17.95 14.89
N GLN A 83 -1.63 18.08 15.53
CA GLN A 83 -0.37 18.21 14.78
C GLN A 83 -0.03 16.92 14.03
N ILE A 84 -0.27 15.75 14.64
CA ILE A 84 -0.11 14.46 13.97
C ILE A 84 -1.10 14.33 12.81
N SER A 85 -2.37 14.70 13.00
CA SER A 85 -3.37 14.60 11.92
C SER A 85 -3.00 15.46 10.72
N LYS A 86 -2.50 16.68 10.93
CA LYS A 86 -1.99 17.56 9.85
C LYS A 86 -0.75 16.98 9.17
N ALA A 87 0.14 16.35 9.94
CA ALA A 87 1.28 15.66 9.36
C ALA A 87 0.83 14.47 8.50
N ILE A 88 -0.14 13.68 8.96
CA ILE A 88 -0.73 12.56 8.21
C ILE A 88 -1.44 13.07 6.95
N GLU A 89 -2.18 14.18 7.01
CA GLU A 89 -2.87 14.78 5.87
C GLU A 89 -1.91 15.35 4.81
N THR A 90 -0.76 15.88 5.23
CA THR A 90 0.28 16.41 4.33
C THR A 90 1.19 15.33 3.79
N THR A 91 1.09 14.11 4.32
CA THR A 91 1.81 12.98 3.79
C THR A 91 1.02 12.41 2.62
N PRO A 92 1.56 12.34 1.40
CA PRO A 92 0.87 11.64 0.34
C PRO A 92 0.68 10.20 0.81
N VAL A 93 -0.57 9.79 1.07
CA VAL A 93 -0.97 8.38 0.89
C VAL A 93 -0.31 7.99 -0.41
N ASN A 94 0.56 6.98 -0.42
CA ASN A 94 1.43 6.70 -1.56
C ASN A 94 0.55 6.50 -2.80
N GLU A 95 0.24 7.59 -3.50
CA GLU A 95 -0.95 7.64 -4.34
C GLU A 95 -0.64 6.69 -5.48
N ALA A 96 -1.43 5.62 -5.57
CA ALA A 96 -1.18 4.59 -6.55
C ALA A 96 -1.42 5.21 -7.93
N THR A 97 -0.34 5.61 -8.56
CA THR A 97 -0.30 6.07 -9.94
C THR A 97 0.38 5.00 -10.77
N GLY A 98 0.04 4.94 -12.06
CA GLY A 98 0.67 4.00 -12.99
C GLY A 98 2.19 4.07 -12.97
N ASP A 99 2.74 5.28 -12.99
CA ASP A 99 4.18 5.54 -12.93
C ASP A 99 4.84 4.98 -11.66
N LYS A 100 4.21 5.15 -10.50
CA LYS A 100 4.75 4.65 -9.23
C LYS A 100 4.67 3.13 -9.13
N LEU A 101 3.57 2.51 -9.57
CA LEU A 101 3.45 1.04 -9.64
C LEU A 101 4.58 0.46 -10.51
N VAL A 102 4.75 1.02 -11.71
CA VAL A 102 5.77 0.59 -12.66
C VAL A 102 7.18 0.79 -12.10
N SER A 103 7.47 1.97 -11.53
CA SER A 103 8.76 2.26 -10.89
C SER A 103 9.06 1.32 -9.73
N TYR A 104 8.05 0.98 -8.92
CA TYR A 104 8.20 0.01 -7.84
C TYR A 104 8.45 -1.39 -8.38
N ALA A 105 7.72 -1.82 -9.40
CA ALA A 105 7.90 -3.12 -10.06
C ALA A 105 9.32 -3.29 -10.63
N TYR A 106 9.93 -2.21 -11.16
CA TYR A 106 11.30 -2.23 -11.68
C TYR A 106 12.36 -2.64 -10.66
N ASN A 107 12.14 -2.41 -9.35
CA ASN A 107 13.07 -2.81 -8.30
C ASN A 107 13.25 -4.34 -8.18
N PHE A 108 12.34 -5.12 -8.77
CA PHE A 108 12.36 -6.58 -8.70
C PHE A 108 12.91 -7.24 -9.96
N ILE A 109 13.41 -6.47 -10.94
CA ILE A 109 14.10 -7.06 -12.09
C ILE A 109 15.25 -7.95 -11.61
N GLY A 110 15.33 -9.17 -12.14
CA GLY A 110 16.33 -10.16 -11.73
C GLY A 110 15.89 -11.07 -10.58
N THR A 111 14.77 -10.79 -9.89
CA THR A 111 14.20 -11.71 -8.91
C THR A 111 13.72 -12.99 -9.60
N GLN A 112 13.95 -14.14 -8.97
CA GLN A 112 13.63 -15.44 -9.57
C GLN A 112 12.13 -15.69 -9.67
N TYR A 113 11.75 -16.40 -10.73
CA TYR A 113 10.43 -17.02 -10.79
C TYR A 113 10.35 -18.22 -9.85
N VAL A 114 9.31 -18.27 -9.03
CA VAL A 114 8.95 -19.42 -8.19
C VAL A 114 7.46 -19.67 -8.31
N TRP A 115 7.07 -20.88 -8.72
CA TRP A 115 5.66 -21.26 -8.79
C TRP A 115 5.01 -21.13 -7.41
N GLY A 116 3.90 -20.41 -7.32
CA GLY A 116 3.24 -20.13 -6.04
C GLY A 116 3.87 -18.99 -5.22
N GLY A 117 4.97 -18.39 -5.68
CA GLY A 117 5.71 -17.35 -4.96
C GLY A 117 4.99 -16.00 -4.89
N THR A 118 5.06 -15.34 -3.72
CA THR A 118 4.39 -14.05 -3.44
C THR A 118 5.30 -13.04 -2.72
N SER A 119 6.61 -13.28 -2.72
CA SER A 119 7.59 -12.42 -2.03
C SER A 119 8.93 -12.41 -2.77
N PRO A 120 9.78 -11.38 -2.59
CA PRO A 120 11.07 -11.30 -3.28
C PRO A 120 11.99 -12.50 -3.04
N THR A 121 11.85 -13.13 -1.87
CA THR A 121 12.53 -14.38 -1.51
C THR A 121 11.48 -15.40 -1.10
N PRO A 122 11.46 -16.62 -1.68
CA PRO A 122 12.40 -17.12 -2.69
C PRO A 122 12.17 -16.56 -4.11
N GLY A 123 11.06 -15.86 -4.36
CA GLY A 123 10.71 -15.29 -5.64
C GLY A 123 9.20 -15.28 -5.89
N PHE A 124 8.81 -14.94 -7.11
CA PHE A 124 7.41 -14.70 -7.47
C PHE A 124 6.92 -15.61 -8.59
N ASP A 125 5.62 -15.92 -8.61
CA ASP A 125 4.93 -16.24 -9.86
C ASP A 125 4.28 -14.99 -10.48
N SER A 126 3.70 -15.12 -11.67
CA SER A 126 3.16 -13.96 -12.40
C SER A 126 2.07 -13.20 -11.62
N PRO A 127 0.98 -13.83 -11.13
CA PRO A 127 -0.05 -13.11 -10.37
C PRO A 127 0.41 -12.73 -8.96
N GLY A 128 1.32 -13.48 -8.34
CA GLY A 128 1.93 -13.16 -7.04
C GLY A 128 2.82 -11.92 -7.11
N PHE A 129 3.56 -11.73 -8.21
CA PHE A 129 4.31 -10.50 -8.44
C PHE A 129 3.38 -9.28 -8.57
N MET A 130 2.31 -9.40 -9.37
CA MET A 130 1.32 -8.32 -9.49
C MET A 130 0.70 -7.98 -8.15
N GLN A 131 0.29 -9.01 -7.39
CA GLN A 131 -0.31 -8.83 -6.08
C GLN A 131 0.62 -8.09 -5.12
N TYR A 132 1.90 -8.45 -5.10
CA TYR A 132 2.89 -7.82 -4.25
C TYR A 132 3.12 -6.34 -4.61
N VAL A 133 3.24 -6.03 -5.91
CA VAL A 133 3.42 -4.65 -6.39
C VAL A 133 2.24 -3.77 -6.00
N TYR A 134 1.00 -4.23 -6.23
CA TYR A 134 -0.20 -3.48 -5.88
C TYR A 134 -0.39 -3.34 -4.35
N ALA A 135 -0.07 -4.38 -3.58
CA ALA A 135 -0.19 -4.37 -2.12
C ALA A 135 0.72 -3.32 -1.45
N ASN A 136 1.87 -3.00 -2.05
CA ASN A 136 2.75 -1.92 -1.58
C ASN A 136 2.07 -0.54 -1.59
N PHE A 137 1.04 -0.36 -2.43
CA PHE A 137 0.25 0.86 -2.52
C PHE A 137 -1.14 0.71 -1.86
N GLY A 138 -1.30 -0.27 -0.97
CA GLY A 138 -2.55 -0.52 -0.26
C GLY A 138 -3.67 -1.14 -1.10
N ILE A 139 -3.40 -1.51 -2.36
CA ILE A 139 -4.39 -2.09 -3.27
C ILE A 139 -4.32 -3.62 -3.19
N GLN A 140 -5.41 -4.23 -2.75
CA GLN A 140 -5.50 -5.69 -2.66
C GLN A 140 -6.11 -6.26 -3.94
N ILE A 141 -5.33 -7.06 -4.67
CA ILE A 141 -5.80 -7.86 -5.80
C ILE A 141 -5.75 -9.34 -5.48
N THR A 142 -6.59 -10.13 -6.13
CA THR A 142 -6.72 -11.56 -5.88
C THR A 142 -5.46 -12.33 -6.30
N ARG A 143 -5.31 -13.57 -5.82
CA ARG A 143 -4.05 -14.31 -5.91
C ARG A 143 -3.73 -14.91 -7.28
N THR A 144 -4.75 -15.23 -8.09
CA THR A 144 -4.58 -16.03 -9.30
C THR A 144 -4.95 -15.25 -10.55
N THR A 145 -4.37 -15.61 -11.70
CA THR A 145 -4.74 -15.01 -12.99
C THR A 145 -6.24 -15.15 -13.28
N TYR A 146 -6.82 -16.32 -12.98
CA TYR A 146 -8.27 -16.62 -13.12
C TYR A 146 -9.18 -15.67 -12.33
N THR A 147 -8.67 -15.09 -11.25
CA THR A 147 -9.44 -14.15 -10.41
C THR A 147 -9.09 -12.70 -10.74
N GLN A 148 -7.81 -12.39 -10.95
CA GLN A 148 -7.34 -11.03 -11.29
C GLN A 148 -7.91 -10.53 -12.61
N ILE A 149 -8.12 -11.41 -13.60
CA ILE A 149 -8.71 -11.05 -14.89
C ILE A 149 -10.13 -10.50 -14.77
N ASN A 150 -10.79 -10.64 -13.61
CA ASN A 150 -12.14 -10.13 -13.37
C ASN A 150 -12.15 -8.87 -12.51
N GLN A 151 -10.98 -8.32 -12.15
CA GLN A 151 -10.87 -7.13 -11.32
C GLN A 151 -10.70 -5.85 -12.15
N GLY A 152 -11.17 -4.73 -11.62
CA GLY A 152 -11.06 -3.42 -12.26
C GLY A 152 -11.88 -3.28 -13.53
N LYS A 153 -11.56 -2.25 -14.32
CA LYS A 153 -12.23 -1.95 -15.59
C LYS A 153 -11.51 -2.63 -16.76
N THR A 154 -12.27 -3.16 -17.73
CA THR A 154 -11.69 -3.60 -19.02
C THR A 154 -11.09 -2.43 -19.77
N VAL A 155 -9.88 -2.60 -20.30
CA VAL A 155 -9.19 -1.60 -21.12
C VAL A 155 -8.85 -2.19 -22.48
N SER A 156 -9.08 -1.41 -23.54
CA SER A 156 -8.69 -1.79 -24.89
C SER A 156 -7.18 -1.65 -25.07
N LYS A 157 -6.57 -2.40 -26.00
CA LYS A 157 -5.12 -2.42 -26.18
C LYS A 157 -4.53 -1.03 -26.44
N ASP A 158 -5.25 -0.18 -27.17
CA ASP A 158 -4.78 1.16 -27.55
C ASP A 158 -4.99 2.20 -26.44
N GLU A 159 -5.73 1.86 -25.38
CA GLU A 159 -5.99 2.73 -24.23
C GLU A 159 -5.20 2.31 -22.98
N MET A 160 -4.31 1.31 -23.10
CA MET A 160 -3.50 0.84 -21.98
C MET A 160 -2.63 1.95 -21.41
N GLN A 161 -2.61 2.02 -20.09
CA GLN A 161 -1.82 2.97 -19.31
C GLN A 161 -0.87 2.21 -18.39
N LEU A 162 0.17 2.92 -17.94
CA LEU A 162 1.13 2.38 -17.00
C LEU A 162 0.40 1.80 -15.77
N GLY A 163 0.84 0.63 -15.34
CA GLY A 163 0.23 -0.07 -14.21
C GLY A 163 -0.92 -1.01 -14.60
N ASP A 164 -1.54 -0.88 -15.77
CA ASP A 164 -2.61 -1.79 -16.20
C ASP A 164 -2.12 -3.24 -16.19
N LEU A 165 -2.93 -4.14 -15.62
CA LEU A 165 -2.67 -5.57 -15.70
C LEU A 165 -3.02 -6.06 -17.09
N ILE A 166 -2.14 -6.85 -17.68
CA ILE A 166 -2.34 -7.45 -19.00
C ILE A 166 -2.32 -8.98 -18.89
N PHE A 167 -3.30 -9.61 -19.53
CA PHE A 167 -3.53 -11.04 -19.43
C PHE A 167 -3.28 -11.72 -20.78
N PHE A 168 -2.83 -12.97 -20.71
CA PHE A 168 -2.57 -13.80 -21.88
C PHE A 168 -3.23 -15.17 -21.76
N GLY A 169 -3.54 -15.77 -22.92
CA GLY A 169 -4.24 -17.04 -23.03
C GLY A 169 -5.67 -16.86 -23.53
N THR A 170 -6.63 -17.52 -22.90
CA THR A 170 -8.06 -17.39 -23.21
C THR A 170 -8.86 -17.07 -21.95
N TYR A 171 -10.13 -16.65 -22.06
CA TYR A 171 -10.95 -16.44 -20.87
C TYR A 171 -11.21 -17.72 -20.05
N ALA A 172 -11.16 -18.89 -20.70
CA ALA A 172 -11.25 -20.19 -20.03
C ALA A 172 -9.92 -20.60 -19.38
N ASP A 173 -8.79 -20.13 -19.92
CA ASP A 173 -7.45 -20.42 -19.44
C ASP A 173 -6.52 -19.19 -19.54
N PRO A 174 -6.68 -18.19 -18.66
CA PRO A 174 -5.79 -17.05 -18.57
C PRO A 174 -4.51 -17.46 -17.85
N HIS A 175 -3.56 -18.03 -18.58
CA HIS A 175 -2.40 -18.69 -17.99
C HIS A 175 -1.27 -17.74 -17.56
N HIS A 176 -1.31 -16.46 -17.93
CA HIS A 176 -0.24 -15.50 -17.58
C HIS A 176 -0.76 -14.07 -17.38
N VAL A 177 -0.08 -13.32 -16.50
CA VAL A 177 -0.32 -11.89 -16.27
C VAL A 177 0.99 -11.11 -16.19
N GLY A 178 0.95 -9.83 -16.57
CA GLY A 178 2.01 -8.86 -16.33
C GLY A 178 1.43 -7.46 -16.14
N MET A 179 2.30 -6.48 -15.95
CA MET A 179 1.94 -5.07 -15.82
C MET A 179 2.46 -4.29 -17.02
N TYR A 180 1.60 -3.50 -17.66
CA TYR A 180 1.99 -2.62 -18.76
C TYR A 180 2.93 -1.51 -18.26
N VAL A 181 4.06 -1.34 -18.96
CA VAL A 181 5.12 -0.36 -18.61
C VAL A 181 5.35 0.65 -19.73
N GLY A 182 4.40 0.79 -20.66
CA GLY A 182 4.51 1.71 -21.79
C GLY A 182 5.25 1.11 -22.98
N ASN A 183 5.28 1.83 -24.10
CA ASN A 183 6.05 1.47 -25.29
C ASN A 183 5.81 0.03 -25.80
N ASN A 184 4.56 -0.45 -25.70
CA ASN A 184 4.19 -1.82 -26.09
C ASN A 184 5.02 -2.90 -25.34
N CYS A 185 5.37 -2.62 -24.08
CA CYS A 185 6.14 -3.50 -23.20
C CYS A 185 5.42 -3.74 -21.89
N TYR A 186 5.82 -4.81 -21.19
CA TYR A 186 5.28 -5.18 -19.90
C TYR A 186 6.34 -5.84 -19.02
N ILE A 187 6.21 -5.66 -17.71
CA ILE A 187 7.03 -6.35 -16.70
C ILE A 187 6.28 -7.56 -16.15
N HIS A 188 6.98 -8.68 -15.96
CA HIS A 188 6.38 -9.93 -15.48
C HIS A 188 7.40 -10.85 -14.83
N ALA A 189 6.91 -11.80 -14.01
CA ALA A 189 7.63 -13.01 -13.63
C ALA A 189 7.28 -14.12 -14.63
N PRO A 190 8.17 -14.52 -15.56
CA PRO A 190 7.82 -15.30 -16.74
C PRO A 190 7.49 -16.77 -16.49
N LYS A 191 8.43 -17.56 -15.95
CA LYS A 191 8.35 -19.00 -15.77
C LYS A 191 9.56 -19.53 -15.00
N THR A 192 9.49 -20.76 -14.52
CA THR A 192 10.60 -21.44 -13.83
C THR A 192 11.90 -21.41 -14.65
N GLY A 193 13.01 -21.10 -13.97
CA GLY A 193 14.34 -20.99 -14.58
C GLY A 193 14.63 -19.63 -15.23
N ASP A 194 13.77 -18.66 -15.03
CA ASP A 194 13.87 -17.30 -15.58
C ASP A 194 13.52 -16.28 -14.49
N VAL A 195 13.81 -15.01 -14.75
CA VAL A 195 13.72 -13.93 -13.76
C VAL A 195 12.69 -12.88 -14.18
N ILE A 196 12.25 -12.07 -13.21
CA ILE A 196 11.46 -10.88 -13.50
C ILE A 196 12.20 -9.98 -14.48
N LYS A 197 11.51 -9.59 -15.54
CA LYS A 197 12.07 -8.79 -16.64
C LYS A 197 10.98 -8.02 -17.38
N VAL A 198 11.41 -7.12 -18.24
CA VAL A 198 10.55 -6.46 -19.22
C VAL A 198 10.61 -7.23 -20.53
N SER A 199 9.44 -7.46 -21.13
CA SER A 199 9.27 -8.11 -22.43
C SER A 199 8.42 -7.24 -23.35
N SER A 200 8.62 -7.36 -24.66
CA SER A 200 7.74 -6.71 -25.64
C SER A 200 6.44 -7.49 -25.82
N LEU A 201 5.33 -6.79 -26.00
CA LEU A 201 4.06 -7.36 -26.46
C LEU A 201 4.10 -7.75 -27.95
N SER A 202 5.09 -7.26 -28.69
CA SER A 202 5.26 -7.61 -30.10
C SER A 202 5.48 -9.12 -30.23
N GLY A 203 4.68 -9.78 -31.06
CA GLY A 203 4.74 -11.24 -31.24
C GLY A 203 3.94 -12.06 -30.22
N ARG A 204 3.29 -11.44 -29.24
CA ARG A 204 2.34 -12.12 -28.34
C ARG A 204 0.95 -12.17 -29.00
N SER A 205 0.73 -13.21 -29.80
CA SER A 205 -0.59 -13.48 -30.43
C SER A 205 -1.66 -13.91 -29.42
N ASP A 206 -1.25 -14.29 -28.22
CA ASP A 206 -2.09 -14.76 -27.12
C ASP A 206 -2.46 -13.64 -26.14
N PHE A 207 -2.26 -12.35 -26.49
CA PHE A 207 -2.80 -11.24 -25.70
C PHE A 207 -4.33 -11.38 -25.61
N LEU A 208 -4.83 -11.41 -24.38
CA LEU A 208 -6.24 -11.64 -24.11
C LEU A 208 -6.98 -10.33 -23.82
N CYS A 209 -6.58 -9.62 -22.76
CA CYS A 209 -7.18 -8.34 -22.39
C CYS A 209 -6.30 -7.56 -21.40
N ALA A 210 -6.66 -6.29 -21.17
CA ALA A 210 -6.09 -5.46 -20.11
C ALA A 210 -7.15 -5.10 -19.06
N ARG A 211 -6.71 -4.94 -17.81
CA ARG A 211 -7.51 -4.51 -16.66
C ARG A 211 -6.84 -3.35 -15.96
N ARG A 212 -7.59 -2.26 -15.79
CA ARG A 212 -7.19 -1.10 -15.00
C ARG A 212 -7.77 -1.21 -13.60
N ILE A 213 -6.87 -1.29 -12.62
CA ILE A 213 -7.20 -1.40 -11.19
C ILE A 213 -7.28 -0.01 -10.54
N LEU A 214 -6.47 0.94 -11.01
CA LEU A 214 -6.50 2.34 -10.56
C LEU A 214 -7.76 3.04 -11.06
N ASN A 215 -8.31 3.97 -10.27
CA ASN A 215 -9.49 4.76 -10.63
C ASN A 215 -9.14 5.95 -11.51
#